data_AF-A0A7C2LVG6-F1
#
_entry.id   AF-A0A7C2LVG6-F1
#
_cell.length_a   1.000
_cell.length_b   1.000
_cell.length_c   1.000
_cell.angle_alpha   90.00
_cell.angle_beta   90.00
_cell.angle_gamma   90.00
#
_symmetry.space_group_name_H-M   'P 1'
#
loop_
_entity.id
_entity.type
_entity.pdbx_description
1 polymer ?
#
loop_
_entity_poly.entity_id
_entity_poly.type
_entity_poly.pdbx_seq_one_letter_code
_entity_poly.pdbx_strand_id
1 'polypeptide(L)'
;MSLLSKLFSPPPAIADTVGLARFIDEHAAFLVQKGIYEYSRARAGHYAKVLFSEQPFLEALERSRWGAYPLGIAMVTELVEGVLRPHAGEARLEQLAALRDLALAVFDRYPTPAAMGEPAWREARAGLERRLQLIGLHPPKRAFEIPDPFARDYFDLMPIHKKLRASEFPTLHNYLKVTLCNIHEALTRRLDAPGVAAALAGRARTPEPLGGP
;
A
#
# COMPACT_ATOMS: atom_id res chain seq x y z
N MET A 1 29.26 15.32 9.22
CA MET A 1 28.79 13.93 9.01
C MET A 1 28.56 13.71 7.52
N SER A 2 29.30 12.80 6.90
CA SER A 2 29.45 12.66 5.44
C SER A 2 28.18 12.17 4.74
N LEU A 3 27.80 12.75 3.60
CA LEU A 3 26.68 12.27 2.76
C LEU A 3 26.82 10.79 2.37
N LEU A 4 28.05 10.28 2.31
CA LEU A 4 28.35 8.89 1.99
C LEU A 4 27.88 7.91 3.09
N SER A 5 27.86 8.30 4.37
CA SER A 5 27.38 7.41 5.42
C SER A 5 25.86 7.21 5.39
N LYS A 6 25.11 8.17 4.81
CA LYS A 6 23.66 8.02 4.58
C LYS A 6 23.33 7.09 3.41
N LEU A 7 24.25 6.89 2.47
CA LEU A 7 24.09 5.97 1.32
C LEU A 7 24.28 4.49 1.69
N PHE A 8 24.97 4.19 2.80
CA PHE A 8 25.29 2.82 3.22
C PHE A 8 24.72 2.44 4.60
N SER A 9 23.93 3.30 5.23
CA SER A 9 23.26 2.94 6.48
C SER A 9 22.11 1.97 6.18
N PRO A 10 22.00 0.83 6.90
CA PRO A 10 20.85 -0.05 6.75
C PRO A 10 19.57 0.75 7.07
N PRO A 11 18.47 0.49 6.35
CA PRO A 11 17.21 1.17 6.63
C PRO A 11 16.79 0.90 8.07
N PRO A 12 16.20 1.90 8.77
CA PRO A 12 15.90 1.78 10.19
C PRO A 12 14.94 0.63 10.48
N ALA A 13 15.10 0.02 11.65
CA ALA A 13 14.20 -1.02 12.16
C ALA A 13 12.77 -0.48 12.31
N ILE A 14 11.79 -1.36 12.17
CA ILE A 14 10.37 -1.08 12.38
C ILE A 14 10.04 -1.60 13.78
N ALA A 15 10.20 -0.72 14.78
CA ALA A 15 10.09 -1.09 16.20
C ALA A 15 8.81 -0.56 16.87
N ASP A 16 8.06 0.30 16.19
CA ASP A 16 6.86 0.94 16.73
C ASP A 16 5.77 1.13 15.65
N THR A 17 4.60 1.61 16.09
CA THR A 17 3.45 1.85 15.22
C THR A 17 3.69 2.99 14.23
N VAL A 18 4.56 3.95 14.55
CA VAL A 18 4.93 5.06 13.66
C VAL A 18 5.77 4.55 12.49
N GLY A 19 6.77 3.72 12.77
CA GLY A 19 7.61 3.04 11.80
C GLY A 19 6.78 2.09 10.93
N LEU A 20 5.82 1.39 11.52
CA LEU A 20 4.91 0.53 10.76
C LEU A 20 4.01 1.34 9.83
N ALA A 21 3.44 2.46 10.30
CA ALA A 21 2.63 3.33 9.47
C ALA A 21 3.42 3.93 8.30
N ARG A 22 4.67 4.34 8.55
CA ARG A 22 5.58 4.78 7.49
C ARG A 22 5.86 3.67 6.49
N PHE A 23 6.11 2.45 6.97
CA PHE A 23 6.32 1.29 6.11
C PHE A 23 5.11 1.02 5.20
N ILE A 24 3.90 0.98 5.77
CA ILE A 24 2.66 0.78 5.02
C ILE A 24 2.52 1.85 3.94
N ASP A 25 2.68 3.12 4.30
CA ASP A 25 2.58 4.27 3.40
C ASP A 25 3.55 4.18 2.22
N GLU A 26 4.86 4.12 2.52
CA GLU A 26 5.93 4.11 1.51
C GLU A 26 5.81 2.91 0.57
N HIS A 27 5.55 1.72 1.11
CA HIS A 27 5.46 0.51 0.30
C HIS A 27 4.13 0.39 -0.46
N ALA A 28 3.03 0.93 0.06
CA ALA A 28 1.77 1.04 -0.69
C ALA A 28 1.94 1.97 -1.89
N ALA A 29 2.51 3.16 -1.68
CA ALA A 29 2.80 4.13 -2.74
C ALA A 29 3.77 3.53 -3.77
N PHE A 30 4.87 2.93 -3.33
CA PHE A 30 5.85 2.30 -4.22
C PHE A 30 5.20 1.19 -5.07
N LEU A 31 4.46 0.28 -4.45
CA LEU A 31 3.83 -0.87 -5.12
C LEU A 31 2.95 -0.43 -6.29
N VAL A 32 2.11 0.58 -6.10
CA VAL A 32 1.12 0.94 -7.12
C VAL A 32 1.63 2.02 -8.08
N GLN A 33 2.35 3.02 -7.58
CA GLN A 33 2.75 4.17 -8.41
C GLN A 33 3.90 3.80 -9.35
N LYS A 34 4.87 3.01 -8.86
CA LYS A 34 5.96 2.52 -9.71
C LYS A 34 5.42 1.65 -10.84
N GLY A 35 4.51 0.72 -10.52
CA GLY A 35 3.90 -0.16 -11.51
C GLY A 35 3.15 0.61 -12.60
N ILE A 36 2.33 1.59 -12.22
CA ILE A 36 1.62 2.46 -13.18
C ILE A 36 2.62 3.21 -14.08
N TYR A 37 3.66 3.81 -13.50
CA TYR A 37 4.64 4.60 -14.24
C TYR A 37 5.46 3.74 -15.20
N GLU A 38 6.05 2.64 -14.70
CA GLU A 38 6.88 1.75 -15.49
C GLU A 38 6.09 1.06 -16.60
N TYR A 39 4.86 0.63 -16.30
CA TYR A 39 3.96 0.07 -17.30
C TYR A 39 3.66 1.09 -18.41
N SER A 40 3.24 2.29 -18.04
CA SER A 40 2.90 3.33 -19.02
C SER A 40 4.09 3.70 -19.89
N ARG A 41 5.29 3.82 -19.29
CA ARG A 41 6.54 4.05 -20.01
C ARG A 41 6.86 2.90 -20.97
N ALA A 42 6.75 1.66 -20.52
CA ALA A 42 7.01 0.49 -21.35
C ALA A 42 6.03 0.39 -22.53
N ARG A 43 4.74 0.70 -22.31
CA ARG A 43 3.72 0.70 -23.36
C ARG A 43 3.89 1.83 -24.38
N ALA A 44 4.36 2.99 -23.96
CA ALA A 44 4.62 4.11 -24.86
C ALA A 44 5.89 3.90 -25.71
N GLY A 45 6.83 3.07 -25.25
CA GLY A 45 8.05 2.73 -25.99
C GLY A 45 8.84 3.98 -26.38
N HIS A 46 9.14 4.13 -27.66
CA HIS A 46 9.86 5.29 -28.20
C HIS A 46 9.14 6.63 -27.93
N TYR A 47 7.80 6.60 -27.83
CA TYR A 47 6.99 7.80 -27.60
C TYR A 47 6.81 8.15 -26.12
N ALA A 48 7.46 7.43 -25.19
CA ALA A 48 7.30 7.69 -23.76
C ALA A 48 7.58 9.15 -23.38
N LYS A 49 8.65 9.76 -23.92
CA LYS A 49 8.95 11.18 -23.62
C LYS A 49 7.82 12.12 -24.05
N VAL A 50 7.23 11.88 -25.22
CA VAL A 50 6.12 12.69 -25.76
C VAL A 50 4.86 12.47 -24.94
N LEU A 51 4.50 11.20 -24.67
CA LEU A 51 3.31 10.90 -23.88
C LEU A 51 3.36 11.54 -22.48
N PHE A 52 4.52 11.50 -21.83
CA PHE A 52 4.71 12.10 -20.50
C PHE A 52 4.85 13.64 -20.52
N SER A 53 4.85 14.29 -21.68
CA SER A 53 4.65 15.74 -21.80
C SER A 53 3.20 16.15 -22.07
N GLU A 54 2.33 15.20 -22.40
CA GLU A 54 0.92 15.49 -22.69
C GLU A 54 0.12 15.68 -21.40
N GLN A 55 -0.41 16.88 -21.20
CA GLN A 55 -1.21 17.24 -20.02
C GLN A 55 -2.39 16.28 -19.77
N PRO A 56 -3.18 15.84 -20.78
CA PRO A 56 -4.27 14.89 -20.55
C PRO A 56 -3.78 13.53 -20.01
N PHE A 57 -2.59 13.09 -20.42
CA PHE A 57 -2.00 11.86 -19.91
C PHE A 57 -1.51 12.04 -18.48
N LEU A 58 -0.86 13.16 -18.15
CA LEU A 58 -0.43 13.47 -16.78
C LEU A 58 -1.62 13.50 -15.81
N GLU A 59 -2.75 14.08 -16.22
CA GLU A 59 -3.97 14.08 -15.41
C GLU A 59 -4.56 12.67 -15.21
N ALA A 60 -4.55 11.85 -16.27
CA ALA A 60 -4.96 10.45 -16.16
C ALA A 60 -4.01 9.65 -15.26
N LEU A 61 -2.70 9.90 -15.35
CA LEU A 61 -1.68 9.29 -14.52
C LEU A 61 -1.89 9.62 -13.05
N GLU A 62 -2.13 10.90 -12.71
CA GLU A 62 -2.42 11.31 -11.34
C GLU A 62 -3.68 10.65 -10.79
N ARG A 63 -4.78 10.62 -11.57
CA ARG A 63 -5.99 9.87 -11.19
C ARG A 63 -5.71 8.40 -10.92
N SER A 64 -4.89 7.77 -11.77
CA SER A 64 -4.53 6.36 -11.64
C SER A 64 -3.74 6.09 -10.36
N ARG A 65 -2.75 6.95 -10.06
CA ARG A 65 -1.89 6.85 -8.87
C ARG A 65 -2.72 6.95 -7.58
N TRP A 66 -3.57 7.97 -7.50
CA TRP A 66 -4.40 8.19 -6.31
C TRP A 66 -5.53 7.16 -6.18
N GLY A 67 -6.15 6.76 -7.28
CA GLY A 67 -7.15 5.68 -7.28
C GLY A 67 -6.57 4.33 -6.85
N ALA A 68 -5.31 4.06 -7.17
CA ALA A 68 -4.65 2.79 -6.84
C ALA A 68 -4.07 2.77 -5.41
N TYR A 69 -3.77 3.93 -4.83
CA TYR A 69 -3.16 4.04 -3.51
C TYR A 69 -3.89 3.26 -2.39
N PRO A 70 -5.23 3.36 -2.23
CA PRO A 70 -5.94 2.54 -1.24
C PRO A 70 -5.87 1.02 -1.52
N LEU A 71 -5.73 0.59 -2.78
CA LEU A 71 -5.47 -0.83 -3.08
C LEU A 71 -4.08 -1.25 -2.58
N GLY A 72 -3.09 -0.37 -2.75
CA GLY A 72 -1.74 -0.54 -2.20
C GLY A 72 -1.74 -0.68 -0.68
N ILE A 73 -2.46 0.19 0.03
CA ILE A 73 -2.61 0.11 1.49
C ILE A 73 -3.21 -1.24 1.87
N ALA A 74 -4.34 -1.63 1.27
CA ALA A 74 -4.99 -2.90 1.60
C ALA A 74 -4.06 -4.11 1.40
N MET A 75 -3.32 -4.17 0.29
CA MET A 75 -2.36 -5.24 0.01
C MET A 75 -1.21 -5.29 1.03
N VAL A 76 -0.62 -4.13 1.35
CA VAL A 76 0.50 -4.08 2.30
C VAL A 76 0.04 -4.33 3.74
N THR A 77 -1.16 -3.88 4.11
CA THR A 77 -1.74 -4.17 5.43
C THR A 77 -2.07 -5.65 5.61
N GLU A 78 -2.60 -6.32 4.58
CA GLU A 78 -2.82 -7.78 4.60
C GLU A 78 -1.49 -8.53 4.79
N LEU A 79 -0.44 -8.09 4.10
CA LEU A 79 0.90 -8.63 4.25
C LEU A 79 1.44 -8.47 5.68
N VAL A 80 1.30 -7.26 6.24
CA VAL A 80 1.71 -6.95 7.62
C VAL A 80 0.95 -7.79 8.62
N GLU A 81 -0.36 -7.95 8.45
CA GLU A 81 -1.19 -8.78 9.32
C GLU A 81 -0.69 -10.22 9.34
N GLY A 82 -0.38 -10.79 8.18
CA GLY A 82 0.13 -12.15 8.08
C GLY A 82 1.45 -12.36 8.84
N VAL A 83 2.34 -11.35 8.84
CA VAL A 83 3.62 -11.39 9.57
C VAL A 83 3.42 -11.19 11.08
N LEU A 84 2.51 -10.31 11.49
CA LEU A 84 2.26 -10.03 12.91
C LEU A 84 1.39 -11.08 13.59
N ARG A 85 0.50 -11.75 12.87
CA ARG A 85 -0.50 -12.68 13.44
C ARG A 85 0.11 -13.73 14.39
N PRO A 86 1.25 -14.39 14.09
CA PRO A 86 1.86 -15.35 15.00
C PRO A 86 2.33 -14.77 16.34
N HIS A 87 2.50 -13.45 16.43
CA HIS A 87 2.99 -12.75 17.62
C HIS A 87 1.88 -12.16 18.50
N ALA A 88 0.62 -12.23 18.04
CA ALA A 88 -0.50 -11.56 18.69
C ALA A 88 -1.04 -12.31 19.92
N GLY A 89 -0.91 -13.64 19.95
CA GLY A 89 -1.47 -14.49 21.00
C GLY A 89 -2.97 -14.24 21.21
N GLU A 90 -3.39 -14.12 22.47
CA GLU A 90 -4.78 -13.82 22.84
C GLU A 90 -5.25 -12.42 22.41
N ALA A 91 -4.33 -11.46 22.22
CA ALA A 91 -4.65 -10.08 21.85
C ALA A 91 -4.81 -9.88 20.33
N ARG A 92 -5.10 -10.96 19.60
CA ARG A 92 -5.17 -10.96 18.13
C ARG A 92 -6.23 -10.01 17.59
N LEU A 93 -7.40 -9.96 18.22
CA LEU A 93 -8.50 -9.13 17.75
C LEU A 93 -8.20 -7.64 17.96
N GLU A 94 -7.65 -7.28 19.12
CA GLU A 94 -7.20 -5.93 19.46
C GLU A 94 -6.08 -5.46 18.53
N GLN A 95 -5.08 -6.32 18.28
CA GLN A 95 -4.00 -6.02 17.34
C GLN A 95 -4.54 -5.78 15.92
N LEU A 96 -5.45 -6.63 15.45
CA LEU A 96 -6.04 -6.51 14.11
C LEU A 96 -6.86 -5.23 13.98
N ALA A 97 -7.67 -4.88 14.98
CA ALA A 97 -8.41 -3.63 15.00
C ALA A 97 -7.47 -2.42 14.92
N ALA A 98 -6.44 -2.38 15.78
CA ALA A 98 -5.45 -1.30 15.78
C ALA A 98 -4.67 -1.21 14.46
N LEU A 99 -4.38 -2.34 13.80
CA LEU A 99 -3.72 -2.35 12.49
C LEU A 99 -4.60 -1.76 11.39
N ARG A 100 -5.90 -2.07 11.40
CA ARG A 100 -6.87 -1.50 10.45
C ARG A 100 -7.01 0.02 10.66
N ASP A 101 -7.12 0.45 11.91
CA ASP A 101 -7.18 1.88 12.25
C ASP A 101 -5.91 2.61 11.83
N LEU A 102 -4.74 2.00 12.02
CA LEU A 102 -3.47 2.55 11.56
C LEU A 102 -3.43 2.72 10.04
N ALA A 103 -3.91 1.72 9.29
CA ALA A 103 -3.96 1.77 7.83
C ALA A 103 -4.92 2.85 7.31
N LEU A 104 -6.08 3.03 7.96
CA LEU A 104 -6.99 4.14 7.67
C LEU A 104 -6.36 5.50 8.00
N ALA A 105 -5.69 5.61 9.16
CA ALA A 105 -4.99 6.83 9.54
C ALA A 105 -3.86 7.18 8.54
N VAL A 106 -3.19 6.19 7.95
CA VAL A 106 -2.22 6.41 6.86
C VAL A 106 -2.89 7.02 5.64
N PHE A 107 -4.03 6.48 5.22
CA PHE A 107 -4.81 7.05 4.12
C PHE A 107 -5.24 8.51 4.41
N ASP A 108 -5.70 8.76 5.64
CA ASP A 108 -6.23 10.06 6.08
C ASP A 108 -5.16 11.15 6.26
N ARG A 109 -3.86 10.81 6.17
CA ARG A 109 -2.77 11.81 6.15
C ARG A 109 -2.81 12.71 4.93
N TYR A 110 -3.40 12.24 3.84
CA TYR A 110 -3.43 12.96 2.59
C TYR A 110 -4.72 13.78 2.47
N PRO A 111 -4.62 15.08 2.12
CA PRO A 111 -5.80 15.83 1.72
C PRO A 111 -6.39 15.20 0.46
N THR A 112 -7.67 15.46 0.20
CA THR A 112 -8.35 15.04 -1.04
C THR A 112 -7.51 15.40 -2.26
N PRO A 113 -7.04 14.41 -3.05
CA PRO A 113 -6.29 14.70 -4.26
C PRO A 113 -7.15 15.43 -5.28
N ALA A 114 -6.67 16.57 -5.80
CA ALA A 114 -7.40 17.37 -6.78
C ALA A 114 -7.83 16.56 -8.02
N ALA A 115 -6.99 15.59 -8.44
CA ALA A 115 -7.28 14.70 -9.56
C ALA A 115 -8.51 13.79 -9.33
N MET A 116 -8.82 13.44 -8.08
CA MET A 116 -9.92 12.54 -7.70
C MET A 116 -11.20 13.32 -7.39
N GLY A 117 -11.08 14.45 -6.69
CA GLY A 117 -12.22 15.16 -6.09
C GLY A 117 -12.76 14.45 -4.84
N GLU A 118 -13.49 15.19 -4.01
CA GLU A 118 -13.94 14.73 -2.70
C GLU A 118 -14.85 13.48 -2.74
N PRO A 119 -15.86 13.39 -3.63
CA PRO A 119 -16.74 12.23 -3.66
C PRO A 119 -15.99 10.92 -3.97
N ALA A 120 -15.08 10.96 -4.95
CA ALA A 120 -14.30 9.77 -5.33
C ALA A 120 -13.29 9.39 -4.24
N TRP A 121 -12.68 10.37 -3.57
CA TRP A 121 -11.76 10.11 -2.46
C TRP A 121 -12.47 9.49 -1.26
N ARG A 122 -13.68 9.97 -0.94
CA ARG A 122 -14.53 9.40 0.10
C ARG A 122 -14.94 7.96 -0.20
N GLU A 123 -15.34 7.68 -1.44
CA GLU A 123 -15.67 6.30 -1.86
C GLU A 123 -14.44 5.39 -1.81
N ALA A 124 -13.27 5.90 -2.19
CA ALA A 124 -12.02 5.15 -2.11
C ALA A 124 -11.67 4.80 -0.65
N ARG A 125 -11.90 5.73 0.28
CA ARG A 125 -11.74 5.50 1.73
C ARG A 125 -12.71 4.43 2.24
N ALA A 126 -14.00 4.52 1.90
CA ALA A 126 -15.00 3.51 2.28
C ALA A 126 -14.69 2.14 1.67
N GLY A 127 -14.20 2.13 0.43
CA GLY A 127 -13.71 0.93 -0.24
C GLY A 127 -12.50 0.30 0.43
N LEU A 128 -11.57 1.10 0.95
CA LEU A 128 -10.44 0.63 1.75
C LEU A 128 -10.93 0.03 3.07
N GLU A 129 -11.81 0.72 3.80
CA GLU A 129 -12.37 0.25 5.07
C GLU A 129 -13.03 -1.12 4.92
N ARG A 130 -13.89 -1.30 3.91
CA ARG A 130 -14.52 -2.60 3.61
C ARG A 130 -13.48 -3.70 3.36
N ARG A 131 -12.40 -3.39 2.63
CA ARG A 131 -11.31 -4.37 2.37
C ARG A 131 -10.55 -4.72 3.65
N LEU A 132 -10.23 -3.72 4.47
CA LEU A 132 -9.55 -3.91 5.75
C LEU A 132 -10.36 -4.79 6.71
N GLN A 133 -11.69 -4.68 6.70
CA GLN A 133 -12.59 -5.53 7.49
C GLN A 133 -12.52 -7.02 7.13
N LEU A 134 -12.12 -7.35 5.89
CA LEU A 134 -11.96 -8.74 5.43
C LEU A 134 -10.64 -9.37 5.87
N ILE A 135 -9.61 -8.56 6.13
CA ILE A 135 -8.30 -9.01 6.60
C ILE A 135 -8.47 -9.76 7.91
N GLY A 136 -7.86 -10.93 8.08
CA GLY A 136 -7.96 -11.69 9.34
C GLY A 136 -9.10 -12.72 9.39
N LEU A 137 -10.06 -12.66 8.46
CA LEU A 137 -11.16 -13.65 8.34
C LEU A 137 -10.73 -14.95 7.67
N HIS A 138 -9.53 -15.00 7.12
CA HIS A 138 -8.94 -16.18 6.48
C HIS A 138 -7.53 -16.45 7.06
N PRO A 139 -6.95 -17.65 6.86
CA PRO A 139 -5.54 -17.92 7.20
C PRO A 139 -4.59 -16.90 6.53
N PRO A 140 -3.42 -16.60 7.11
CA PRO A 140 -2.46 -15.69 6.48
C PRO A 140 -2.15 -16.13 5.05
N LYS A 141 -2.22 -15.18 4.11
CA LYS A 141 -1.86 -15.43 2.70
C LYS A 141 -0.36 -15.37 2.53
N ARG A 142 0.17 -16.14 1.56
CA ARG A 142 1.53 -15.93 1.07
C ARG A 142 1.56 -14.63 0.28
N ALA A 143 2.69 -13.93 0.31
CA ALA A 143 2.82 -12.60 -0.29
C ALA A 143 2.35 -12.52 -1.76
N PHE A 144 2.59 -13.55 -2.58
CA PHE A 144 2.16 -13.58 -3.99
C PHE A 144 0.67 -13.91 -4.20
N GLU A 145 -0.06 -14.34 -3.17
CA GLU A 145 -1.50 -14.61 -3.24
C GLU A 145 -2.33 -13.36 -2.92
N ILE A 146 -1.73 -12.41 -2.18
CA ILE A 146 -2.37 -11.17 -1.76
C ILE A 146 -2.90 -10.34 -2.94
N PRO A 147 -2.22 -10.19 -4.10
CA PRO A 147 -2.71 -9.36 -5.20
C PRO A 147 -3.96 -9.87 -5.90
N ASP A 148 -4.28 -11.16 -5.80
CA ASP A 148 -5.31 -11.81 -6.61
C ASP A 148 -6.68 -11.09 -6.59
N PRO A 149 -7.25 -10.69 -5.43
CA PRO A 149 -8.51 -9.94 -5.40
C PRO A 149 -8.39 -8.47 -5.85
N PHE A 150 -7.18 -7.91 -5.94
CA PHE A 150 -6.97 -6.49 -6.28
C PHE A 150 -6.51 -6.28 -7.72
N ALA A 151 -6.00 -7.32 -8.37
CA ALA A 151 -5.32 -7.21 -9.66
C ALA A 151 -6.21 -6.61 -10.74
N ARG A 152 -7.51 -6.94 -10.75
CA ARG A 152 -8.45 -6.40 -11.74
C ARG A 152 -8.72 -4.91 -11.53
N ASP A 153 -9.05 -4.52 -10.30
CA ASP A 153 -9.27 -3.11 -9.95
C ASP A 153 -8.03 -2.27 -10.28
N TYR A 154 -6.85 -2.75 -9.89
CA TYR A 154 -5.59 -2.09 -10.20
C TYR A 154 -5.33 -2.00 -11.71
N PHE A 155 -5.56 -3.08 -12.45
CA PHE A 155 -5.40 -3.09 -13.91
C PHE A 155 -6.35 -2.09 -14.58
N ASP A 156 -7.58 -1.96 -14.08
CA ASP A 156 -8.58 -1.05 -14.63
C ASP A 156 -8.26 0.43 -14.43
N LEU A 157 -7.41 0.75 -13.47
CA LEU A 157 -6.86 2.07 -13.24
C LEU A 157 -5.71 2.44 -14.19
N MET A 158 -5.18 1.54 -15.02
CA MET A 158 -4.07 1.90 -15.91
C MET A 158 -4.44 3.04 -16.87
N PRO A 159 -3.63 4.11 -17.00
CA PRO A 159 -3.91 5.28 -17.84
C PRO A 159 -3.63 5.02 -19.33
N ILE A 160 -3.92 3.81 -19.79
CA ILE A 160 -3.74 3.34 -21.17
C ILE A 160 -5.09 2.80 -21.66
N HIS A 161 -5.44 3.15 -22.89
CA HIS A 161 -6.71 2.76 -23.49
C HIS A 161 -6.91 1.23 -23.47
N LYS A 162 -8.11 0.77 -23.12
CA LYS A 162 -8.43 -0.66 -22.89
C LYS A 162 -7.97 -1.60 -24.01
N LYS A 163 -8.12 -1.17 -25.28
CA LYS A 163 -7.67 -1.94 -26.46
C LYS A 163 -6.16 -2.20 -26.49
N LEU A 164 -5.36 -1.28 -25.96
CA LEU A 164 -3.89 -1.38 -25.96
C LEU A 164 -3.33 -2.18 -24.78
N ARG A 165 -4.16 -2.49 -23.78
CA ARG A 165 -3.76 -3.21 -22.57
C ARG A 165 -4.36 -4.60 -22.40
N ALA A 166 -5.27 -5.04 -23.27
CA ALA A 166 -6.07 -6.25 -23.06
C ALA A 166 -5.26 -7.53 -22.77
N SER A 167 -4.08 -7.70 -23.38
CA SER A 167 -3.16 -8.83 -23.17
C SER A 167 -2.27 -8.71 -21.94
N GLU A 168 -2.25 -7.56 -21.28
CA GLU A 168 -1.19 -7.19 -20.33
C GLU A 168 -1.54 -7.49 -18.87
N PHE A 169 -2.76 -7.97 -18.62
CA PHE A 169 -3.20 -8.32 -17.27
C PHE A 169 -2.24 -9.30 -16.56
N PRO A 170 -1.77 -10.41 -17.19
CA PRO A 170 -0.83 -11.32 -16.55
C PRO A 170 0.49 -10.65 -16.14
N THR A 171 1.01 -9.74 -16.97
CA THR A 171 2.25 -9.01 -16.70
C THR A 171 2.11 -8.12 -15.47
N LEU A 172 1.02 -7.33 -15.39
CA LEU A 172 0.75 -6.45 -14.26
C LEU A 172 0.45 -7.24 -12.98
N HIS A 173 -0.26 -8.36 -13.10
CA HIS A 173 -0.53 -9.25 -11.97
C HIS A 173 0.77 -9.85 -11.43
N ASN A 174 1.65 -10.36 -12.29
CA ASN A 174 2.95 -10.88 -11.89
C ASN A 174 3.85 -9.81 -11.26
N TYR A 175 3.80 -8.57 -11.77
CA TYR A 175 4.49 -7.44 -11.16
C TYR A 175 4.06 -7.22 -9.69
N LEU A 176 2.75 -7.22 -9.41
CA LEU A 176 2.24 -7.07 -8.04
C LEU A 176 2.73 -8.20 -7.14
N LYS A 177 2.70 -9.45 -7.64
CA LYS A 177 3.16 -10.65 -6.92
C LYS A 177 4.62 -10.55 -6.50
N VAL A 178 5.50 -10.29 -7.47
CA VAL A 178 6.94 -10.18 -7.23
C VAL A 178 7.24 -9.01 -6.29
N THR A 179 6.57 -7.88 -6.49
CA THR A 179 6.79 -6.69 -5.65
C THR A 179 6.35 -6.92 -4.21
N LEU A 180 5.21 -7.59 -3.96
CA LEU A 180 4.81 -7.95 -2.61
C LEU A 180 5.75 -8.97 -1.95
N CYS A 181 6.32 -9.92 -2.69
CA CYS A 181 7.37 -10.80 -2.15
C CYS A 181 8.60 -9.98 -1.68
N ASN A 182 9.01 -8.97 -2.45
CA ASN A 182 10.12 -8.09 -2.08
C ASN A 182 9.77 -7.22 -0.86
N ILE A 183 8.53 -6.72 -0.77
CA ILE A 183 8.04 -5.96 0.40
C ILE A 183 8.00 -6.87 1.63
N HIS A 184 7.59 -8.13 1.49
CA HIS A 184 7.61 -9.11 2.57
C HIS A 184 9.02 -9.34 3.12
N GLU A 185 10.00 -9.58 2.25
CA GLU A 185 11.40 -9.73 2.66
C GLU A 185 11.94 -8.47 3.36
N ALA A 186 11.59 -7.28 2.84
CA ALA A 186 11.97 -6.02 3.46
C ALA A 186 11.35 -5.84 4.85
N LEU A 187 10.08 -6.23 5.02
CA LEU A 187 9.36 -6.20 6.29
C LEU A 187 10.00 -7.15 7.31
N THR A 188 10.10 -8.43 6.98
CA THR A 188 10.56 -9.48 7.92
C THR A 188 12.00 -9.27 8.38
N ARG A 189 12.85 -8.67 7.54
CA ARG A 189 14.23 -8.32 7.91
C ARG A 189 14.33 -7.16 8.91
N ARG A 190 13.34 -6.26 8.93
CA ARG A 190 13.42 -4.99 9.70
C ARG A 190 12.47 -4.92 10.88
N LEU A 191 11.44 -5.76 10.91
CA LEU A 191 10.34 -5.70 11.87
C LEU A 191 10.71 -6.35 13.20
N ASP A 192 10.59 -5.59 14.29
CA ASP A 192 10.45 -6.15 15.63
C ASP A 192 9.00 -6.62 15.81
N ALA A 193 8.70 -7.82 15.30
CA ALA A 193 7.33 -8.32 15.23
C ALA A 193 6.68 -8.48 16.61
N PRO A 194 7.34 -9.03 17.66
CA PRO A 194 6.78 -9.06 19.01
C PRO A 194 6.52 -7.67 19.58
N GLY A 195 7.47 -6.74 19.47
CA GLY A 195 7.34 -5.39 20.00
C GLY A 195 6.20 -4.61 19.34
N VAL A 196 6.11 -4.67 18.01
CA VAL A 196 5.06 -4.01 17.24
C VAL A 196 3.68 -4.64 17.48
N ALA A 197 3.59 -5.97 17.56
CA ALA A 197 2.35 -6.67 17.92
C ALA A 197 1.82 -6.21 19.30
N ALA A 198 2.69 -6.17 20.30
CA ALA A 198 2.35 -5.70 21.64
C ALA A 198 1.94 -4.22 21.65
N ALA A 199 2.63 -3.35 20.90
CA ALA A 199 2.31 -1.93 20.79
C ALA A 199 0.92 -1.70 20.17
N LEU A 200 0.58 -2.45 19.11
CA LEU A 200 -0.75 -2.40 18.49
C LEU A 200 -1.86 -2.86 19.45
N ALA A 201 -1.66 -3.99 20.12
CA ALA A 201 -2.62 -4.49 21.12
C ALA A 201 -2.79 -3.52 22.30
N GLY A 202 -1.72 -2.86 22.74
CA GLY A 202 -1.77 -1.82 23.77
C GLY A 202 -2.58 -0.60 23.35
N ARG A 203 -2.44 -0.16 22.09
CA ARG A 203 -3.16 0.99 21.53
C ARG A 203 -4.68 0.76 21.46
N ALA A 204 -5.12 -0.45 21.16
CA ALA A 204 -6.56 -0.77 21.14
C ALA A 204 -7.19 -0.73 22.54
N ARG A 205 -6.43 -1.05 23.59
CA ARG A 205 -6.90 -1.02 24.99
C ARG A 205 -6.95 0.39 25.58
N THR A 206 -6.09 1.28 25.10
CA THR A 206 -6.06 2.69 25.50
C THR A 206 -6.23 3.55 24.25
N PRO A 207 -7.46 3.82 23.81
CA PRO A 207 -7.70 4.78 22.73
C PRO A 207 -7.27 6.16 23.23
N GLU A 208 -6.02 6.51 23.02
CA GLU A 208 -5.54 7.86 23.27
C GLU A 208 -6.29 8.80 22.32
N PRO A 209 -7.00 9.82 22.84
CA PRO A 209 -7.68 10.77 21.97
C PRO A 209 -6.62 11.45 21.12
N LEU A 210 -6.78 11.39 19.81
CA LEU A 210 -6.02 12.22 18.88
C LEU A 210 -6.38 13.68 19.20
N GLY A 211 -5.59 14.28 20.09
CA GLY A 211 -5.77 15.64 20.55
C GLY A 211 -5.65 16.62 19.39
N GLY A 212 -6.75 17.32 19.14
CA GLY A 212 -6.73 18.74 18.76
C GLY A 212 -7.38 19.54 19.90
N PRO A 213 -7.20 20.86 19.97
CA PRO A 213 -6.68 21.78 18.96
C PRO A 213 -5.17 22.03 19.00
#